data_AF-A0A1L9BC24-F1
#
_entry.id   AF-A0A1L9BC24-F1
#
_cell.length_a   1.000
_cell.length_b   1.000
_cell.length_c   1.000
_cell.angle_alpha   90.00
_cell.angle_beta   90.00
_cell.angle_gamma   90.00
#
_symmetry.space_group_name_H-M   'P 1'
#
loop_
_entity.id
_entity.type
_entity.pdbx_description
1 polymer ?
#
loop_
_entity_poly.entity_id
_entity_poly.type
_entity_poly.pdbx_seq_one_letter_code
_entity_poly.pdbx_strand_id
1 'polypeptide(L)'
;MAPGLLTSSAPMRTFLLTTALLLSSAASAQVKFTFGTANRETLRFGKADCQNPVTVTWTRTIQACDRLTLWISTTGACQASVDTSKGDVPLDEVSQTTFLNSTTGTFNLDRALLPYGTGGCGGVAEEKTFTLCGATKQGDWTNICNTAVSATSAKIIYDGKPPATPSVSASSGFDRAASVTVNAPSDAISGMVRVFLGADEVRGVEWSVGKGAILVEGLENDVTYEVDAFVVDEAGNQSEPSARVQVTPTKTYGFMDHYGRSGGQEMGGCGAAGGGVAGGAVLAVLGFWLFSRRNRSWLEQ
;
A
#
# COMPACT_ATOMS: atom_id res chain seq x y z
N MET A 1 -19.57 -62.57 43.95
CA MET A 1 -19.90 -62.86 42.54
C MET A 1 -19.79 -61.55 41.77
N ALA A 2 -18.73 -61.41 40.96
CA ALA A 2 -18.72 -60.47 39.83
C ALA A 2 -19.59 -61.07 38.71
N PRO A 3 -20.30 -60.27 37.90
CA PRO A 3 -19.75 -59.58 36.72
C PRO A 3 -20.40 -58.18 36.54
N GLY A 4 -20.08 -57.29 35.58
CA GLY A 4 -19.24 -57.33 34.39
C GLY A 4 -19.32 -55.95 33.72
N LEU A 5 -18.23 -55.59 33.03
CA LEU A 5 -18.01 -54.36 32.28
C LEU A 5 -19.04 -54.14 31.16
N LEU A 6 -19.42 -52.88 30.91
CA LEU A 6 -19.61 -52.36 29.55
C LEU A 6 -19.14 -50.91 29.45
N THR A 7 -17.97 -50.78 28.85
CA THR A 7 -17.41 -49.59 28.21
C THR A 7 -18.29 -49.13 27.05
N SER A 8 -18.63 -47.84 26.98
CA SER A 8 -19.15 -47.20 25.77
C SER A 8 -18.29 -45.97 25.42
N SER A 9 -17.78 -45.98 24.19
CA SER A 9 -16.80 -45.06 23.63
C SER A 9 -17.39 -44.35 22.40
N ALA A 10 -17.44 -43.01 22.44
CA ALA A 10 -17.33 -42.01 21.34
C ALA A 10 -18.34 -42.11 20.14
N PRO A 11 -18.79 -40.99 19.52
CA PRO A 11 -17.93 -39.90 19.07
C PRO A 11 -18.43 -38.46 19.24
N MET A 12 -17.46 -37.60 19.51
CA MET A 12 -17.43 -36.16 19.33
C MET A 12 -17.66 -35.81 17.84
N ARG A 13 -18.75 -35.10 17.53
CA ARG A 13 -18.84 -34.26 16.32
C ARG A 13 -20.11 -33.40 16.35
N THR A 14 -19.93 -32.14 15.97
CA THR A 14 -20.96 -31.18 15.53
C THR A 14 -21.75 -30.50 16.64
N PHE A 15 -21.36 -29.27 17.02
CA PHE A 15 -22.24 -28.11 17.27
C PHE A 15 -21.42 -26.96 17.88
N LEU A 16 -20.51 -26.38 17.09
CA LEU A 16 -19.84 -25.11 17.44
C LEU A 16 -19.45 -24.42 16.12
N LEU A 17 -20.42 -23.78 15.44
CA LEU A 17 -20.16 -22.87 14.30
C LEU A 17 -21.45 -22.15 13.84
N THR A 18 -22.16 -21.46 14.75
CA THR A 18 -23.31 -20.62 14.37
C THR A 18 -23.51 -19.41 15.31
N THR A 19 -22.46 -18.68 15.65
CA THR A 19 -22.59 -17.38 16.36
C THR A 19 -21.34 -16.50 16.23
N ALA A 20 -20.98 -16.12 15.01
CA ALA A 20 -19.91 -15.13 14.79
C ALA A 20 -20.10 -14.30 13.51
N LEU A 21 -21.34 -14.03 13.10
CA LEU A 21 -21.63 -13.04 12.07
C LEU A 21 -22.77 -12.14 12.55
N LEU A 22 -22.59 -10.84 12.35
CA LEU A 22 -23.57 -9.76 12.49
C LEU A 22 -23.72 -9.14 13.89
N LEU A 23 -22.67 -8.48 14.38
CA LEU A 23 -22.79 -7.20 15.11
C LEU A 23 -21.47 -6.42 14.96
N SER A 24 -21.06 -6.17 13.72
CA SER A 24 -20.32 -4.93 13.44
C SER A 24 -21.33 -3.80 13.56
N SER A 25 -21.66 -3.40 14.78
CA SER A 25 -22.36 -2.15 15.04
C SER A 25 -21.41 -1.02 14.65
N ALA A 26 -21.30 -0.78 13.34
CA ALA A 26 -20.86 0.48 12.81
C ALA A 26 -21.90 1.49 13.33
N ALA A 27 -21.60 2.09 14.47
CA ALA A 27 -22.25 3.31 14.91
C ALA A 27 -22.21 4.22 13.69
N SER A 28 -23.39 4.43 13.09
CA SER A 28 -23.49 5.16 11.83
C SER A 28 -23.07 6.58 12.14
N ALA A 29 -21.83 6.92 11.79
CA ALA A 29 -21.29 8.25 11.86
C ALA A 29 -22.32 9.24 11.29
N GLN A 30 -22.86 10.10 12.13
CA GLN A 30 -23.89 11.06 11.73
C GLN A 30 -23.31 12.16 10.84
N VAL A 31 -22.02 12.46 11.05
CA VAL A 31 -21.17 13.29 10.19
C VAL A 31 -19.83 12.57 10.02
N LYS A 32 -19.35 12.45 8.79
CA LYS A 32 -18.09 11.79 8.42
C LYS A 32 -17.18 12.75 7.66
N PHE A 33 -15.88 12.73 7.97
CA PHE A 33 -14.86 13.45 7.22
C PHE A 33 -14.03 12.49 6.36
N THR A 34 -13.64 12.96 5.19
CA THR A 34 -12.73 12.27 4.29
C THR A 34 -11.79 13.25 3.62
N PHE A 35 -10.58 12.78 3.29
CA PHE A 35 -9.52 13.61 2.71
C PHE A 35 -9.36 13.36 1.21
N GLY A 36 -9.27 14.45 0.44
CA GLY A 36 -9.01 14.43 -0.99
C GLY A 36 -10.09 13.69 -1.80
N THR A 37 -9.75 13.36 -3.05
CA THR A 37 -10.64 12.67 -3.98
C THR A 37 -10.74 11.16 -3.73
N ALA A 38 -9.81 10.60 -2.94
CA ALA A 38 -9.74 9.17 -2.65
C ALA A 38 -10.59 8.73 -1.44
N ASN A 39 -11.36 9.66 -0.83
CA ASN A 39 -12.24 9.39 0.31
C ASN A 39 -11.54 8.69 1.49
N ARG A 40 -10.28 9.04 1.77
CA ARG A 40 -9.50 8.43 2.85
C ARG A 40 -9.92 9.01 4.21
N GLU A 41 -9.99 8.17 5.25
CA GLU A 41 -10.27 8.61 6.63
C GLU A 41 -9.01 9.04 7.39
N THR A 42 -7.84 8.70 6.84
CA THR A 42 -6.53 9.08 7.36
C THR A 42 -5.79 9.89 6.31
N LEU A 43 -5.32 11.07 6.70
CA LEU A 43 -4.38 11.88 5.94
C LEU A 43 -2.99 11.66 6.53
N ARG A 44 -2.03 11.17 5.75
CA ARG A 44 -0.61 11.12 6.10
C ARG A 44 0.16 12.09 5.20
N PHE A 45 1.07 12.88 5.77
CA PHE A 45 1.91 13.81 5.01
C PHE A 45 3.21 14.12 5.75
N GLY A 46 4.22 14.56 5.00
CA GLY A 46 5.53 14.89 5.53
C GLY A 46 5.86 16.39 5.47
N LYS A 47 7.14 16.70 5.67
CA LYS A 47 7.65 18.07 5.76
C LYS A 47 7.44 18.90 4.48
N ALA A 48 7.63 18.30 3.31
CA ALA A 48 7.52 19.01 2.02
C ALA A 48 6.11 19.54 1.76
N ASP A 49 5.13 18.98 2.46
CA ASP A 49 3.72 19.16 2.22
C ASP A 49 3.08 20.26 3.07
N CYS A 50 3.81 20.78 4.05
CA CYS A 50 3.31 21.73 5.05
C CYS A 50 2.59 22.97 4.51
N GLN A 51 2.95 23.44 3.31
CA GLN A 51 2.40 24.66 2.71
C GLN A 51 1.18 24.42 1.82
N ASN A 52 0.89 23.16 1.46
CA ASN A 52 -0.25 22.88 0.58
C ASN A 52 -1.48 22.57 1.44
N PRO A 53 -2.58 23.32 1.35
CA PRO A 53 -3.80 23.00 2.08
C PRO A 53 -4.41 21.70 1.56
N VAL A 54 -5.14 20.99 2.42
CA VAL A 54 -5.82 19.74 2.06
C VAL A 54 -7.32 19.96 2.05
N THR A 55 -7.97 19.62 0.94
CA THR A 55 -9.43 19.63 0.87
C THR A 55 -10.00 18.45 1.66
N VAL A 56 -10.86 18.79 2.62
CA VAL A 56 -11.61 17.84 3.44
C VAL A 56 -13.07 17.87 2.98
N THR A 57 -13.61 16.69 2.70
CA THR A 57 -15.02 16.51 2.37
C THR A 57 -15.76 16.03 3.60
N TRP A 58 -16.81 16.74 3.99
CA TRP A 58 -17.76 16.28 5.01
C TRP A 58 -19.00 15.69 4.36
N THR A 59 -19.58 14.68 5.01
CA THR A 59 -20.86 14.06 4.63
C THR A 59 -21.73 13.90 5.87
N ARG A 60 -23.02 14.16 5.74
CA ARG A 60 -24.01 14.08 6.82
C ARG A 60 -25.13 13.11 6.48
N THR A 61 -25.59 12.35 7.49
CA THR A 61 -26.75 11.46 7.41
C THR A 61 -27.89 11.87 8.36
N ILE A 62 -27.70 12.91 9.18
CA ILE A 62 -28.71 13.45 10.10
C ILE A 62 -29.39 14.71 9.62
N GLN A 63 -30.53 15.03 10.22
CA GLN A 63 -31.16 16.34 10.15
C GLN A 63 -30.50 17.30 11.16
N ALA A 64 -29.42 17.94 10.74
CA ALA A 64 -28.81 19.01 11.53
C ALA A 64 -29.78 20.18 11.68
N CYS A 65 -29.61 20.95 12.75
CA CYS A 65 -30.37 22.18 13.01
C CYS A 65 -29.47 23.37 13.35
N ASP A 66 -28.17 23.13 13.52
CA ASP A 66 -27.15 24.14 13.85
C ASP A 66 -26.01 24.06 12.82
N ARG A 67 -25.04 24.96 12.91
CA ARG A 67 -23.79 24.91 12.14
C ARG A 67 -22.91 23.73 12.56
N LEU A 68 -21.97 23.35 11.69
CA LEU A 68 -20.92 22.36 12.01
C LEU A 68 -19.67 23.11 12.47
N THR A 69 -19.36 23.02 13.77
CA THR A 69 -18.11 23.52 14.34
C THR A 69 -17.02 22.47 14.12
N LEU A 70 -15.83 22.89 13.68
CA LEU A 70 -14.68 22.02 13.41
C LEU A 70 -13.50 22.40 14.31
N TRP A 71 -12.71 21.42 14.73
CA TRP A 71 -11.49 21.65 15.50
C TRP A 71 -10.53 20.48 15.39
N ILE A 72 -9.28 20.72 15.74
CA ILE A 72 -8.24 19.70 15.87
C ILE A 72 -8.06 19.36 17.34
N SER A 73 -8.17 18.07 17.67
CA SER A 73 -7.92 17.55 19.00
C SER A 73 -6.57 16.81 19.05
N THR A 74 -5.82 17.06 20.11
CA THR A 74 -4.56 16.35 20.43
C THR A 74 -4.78 15.19 21.40
N THR A 75 -5.97 15.10 22.02
CA THR A 75 -6.30 14.04 23.00
C THR A 75 -6.87 12.77 22.36
N GLY A 76 -7.17 12.81 21.05
CA GLY A 76 -7.58 11.63 20.26
C GLY A 76 -9.08 11.33 20.25
N ALA A 77 -9.89 12.03 21.05
CA ALA A 77 -11.33 11.82 21.12
C ALA A 77 -12.10 13.11 20.80
N CYS A 78 -13.11 13.00 19.93
CA CYS A 78 -14.00 14.12 19.64
C CYS A 78 -15.03 14.30 20.75
N GLN A 79 -15.15 15.55 21.22
CA GLN A 79 -16.14 15.94 22.22
C GLN A 79 -17.37 16.57 21.54
N ALA A 80 -18.39 16.93 22.33
CA ALA A 80 -19.58 17.61 21.83
C ALA A 80 -19.33 19.10 21.49
N SER A 81 -18.20 19.66 21.93
CA SER A 81 -17.79 21.04 21.70
C SER A 81 -16.27 21.17 21.77
N VAL A 82 -15.73 22.23 21.18
CA VAL A 82 -14.32 22.60 21.30
C VAL A 82 -13.95 22.93 22.75
N ASP A 83 -12.83 22.40 23.25
CA ASP A 83 -12.30 22.71 24.58
C ASP A 83 -10.83 23.14 24.50
N THR A 84 -10.62 24.46 24.39
CA THR A 84 -9.27 25.05 24.28
C THR A 84 -8.42 24.81 25.51
N SER A 85 -9.02 24.51 26.67
CA SER A 85 -8.27 24.16 27.89
C SER A 85 -7.57 22.81 27.80
N LYS A 86 -8.07 21.92 26.92
CA LYS A 86 -7.46 20.62 26.60
C LYS A 86 -6.50 20.67 25.40
N GLY A 87 -6.22 21.88 24.87
CA GLY A 87 -5.37 22.05 23.70
C GLY A 87 -6.07 21.78 22.37
N ASP A 88 -7.41 21.82 22.34
CA ASP A 88 -8.14 21.82 21.06
C ASP A 88 -7.87 23.13 20.32
N VAL A 89 -7.60 23.02 19.02
CA VAL A 89 -7.39 24.16 18.12
C VAL A 89 -8.64 24.34 17.26
N PRO A 90 -9.42 25.43 17.47
CA PRO A 90 -10.60 25.67 16.63
C PRO A 90 -10.18 25.87 15.18
N LEU A 91 -10.94 25.28 14.26
CA LEU A 91 -10.84 25.53 12.83
C LEU A 91 -12.00 26.42 12.38
N ASP A 92 -12.11 26.62 11.07
CA ASP A 92 -13.27 27.29 10.47
C ASP A 92 -14.57 26.49 10.69
N GLU A 93 -15.71 27.16 10.58
CA GLU A 93 -17.03 26.54 10.74
C GLU A 93 -17.78 26.44 9.40
N VAL A 94 -18.56 25.38 9.22
CA VAL A 94 -19.50 25.32 8.09
C VAL A 94 -20.78 26.03 8.52
N SER A 95 -21.04 27.18 7.90
CA SER A 95 -22.23 28.00 8.19
C SER A 95 -23.51 27.16 8.23
N GLN A 96 -24.43 27.54 9.11
CA GLN A 96 -25.71 26.85 9.28
C GLN A 96 -26.46 26.74 7.93
N THR A 97 -26.52 27.81 7.14
CA THR A 97 -27.19 27.78 5.83
C THR A 97 -26.57 26.75 4.89
N THR A 98 -25.25 26.68 4.80
CA THR A 98 -24.57 25.72 3.91
C THR A 98 -24.76 24.30 4.42
N PHE A 99 -24.59 24.10 5.72
CA PHE A 99 -24.75 22.80 6.33
C PHE A 99 -26.19 22.33 6.15
N LEU A 100 -27.22 23.10 6.49
CA LEU A 100 -28.62 22.67 6.36
C LEU A 100 -29.04 22.35 4.91
N ASN A 101 -28.56 23.11 3.94
CA ASN A 101 -28.96 22.97 2.54
C ASN A 101 -28.19 21.88 1.77
N SER A 102 -27.14 21.29 2.34
CA SER A 102 -26.37 20.24 1.68
C SER A 102 -26.05 19.06 2.60
N THR A 103 -26.09 17.85 2.05
CA THR A 103 -25.64 16.64 2.75
C THR A 103 -24.14 16.41 2.63
N THR A 104 -23.48 17.11 1.71
CA THR A 104 -22.03 17.05 1.51
C THR A 104 -21.44 18.43 1.20
N GLY A 105 -20.20 18.66 1.58
CA GLY A 105 -19.49 19.87 1.23
C GLY A 105 -18.01 19.72 1.53
N THR A 106 -17.26 20.77 1.21
CA THR A 106 -15.81 20.79 1.38
C THR A 106 -15.35 22.01 2.15
N PHE A 107 -14.22 21.88 2.82
CA PHE A 107 -13.44 22.98 3.35
C PHE A 107 -11.95 22.68 3.17
N ASN A 108 -11.10 23.70 3.24
CA ASN A 108 -9.66 23.53 3.15
C ASN A 108 -9.07 23.53 4.55
N LEU A 109 -8.37 22.46 4.91
CA LEU A 109 -7.56 22.37 6.11
C LEU A 109 -6.17 22.92 5.81
N ASP A 110 -5.85 24.05 6.41
CA ASP A 110 -4.48 24.56 6.42
C ASP A 110 -3.63 23.72 7.39
N ARG A 111 -2.64 23.02 6.83
CA ARG A 111 -1.74 22.16 7.60
C ARG A 111 -0.83 22.96 8.52
N ALA A 112 -0.55 24.22 8.20
CA ALA A 112 0.29 25.08 9.03
C ALA A 112 -0.35 25.41 10.39
N LEU A 113 -1.69 25.31 10.50
CA LEU A 113 -2.44 25.58 11.74
C LEU A 113 -2.49 24.40 12.71
N LEU A 114 -1.94 23.24 12.34
CA LEU A 114 -1.93 22.08 13.22
C LEU A 114 -1.02 22.34 14.44
N PRO A 115 -1.37 21.83 15.64
CA PRO A 115 -0.63 22.10 16.87
C PRO A 115 0.66 21.29 16.97
N TYR A 116 1.66 21.60 16.14
CA TYR A 116 2.98 20.95 16.16
C TYR A 116 3.81 21.23 17.42
N GLY A 117 3.43 22.23 18.22
CA GLY A 117 4.26 22.74 19.31
C GLY A 117 5.38 23.65 18.80
N THR A 118 6.53 23.61 19.46
CA THR A 118 7.69 24.43 19.09
C THR A 118 8.30 23.94 17.77
N GLY A 119 8.35 24.81 16.75
CA GLY A 119 8.97 24.52 15.45
C GLY A 119 8.01 24.50 14.25
N GLY A 120 6.70 24.46 14.49
CA GLY A 120 5.69 24.47 13.42
C GLY A 120 5.79 23.27 12.47
N CYS A 121 5.09 23.35 11.34
CA CYS A 121 5.12 22.31 10.33
C CYS A 121 6.51 22.22 9.68
N GLY A 122 7.11 21.03 9.66
CA GLY A 122 8.44 20.79 9.09
C GLY A 122 9.62 21.05 10.03
N GLY A 123 9.37 21.61 11.22
CA GLY A 123 10.37 21.74 12.30
C GLY A 123 10.40 20.54 13.24
N VAL A 124 9.38 19.69 13.21
CA VAL A 124 9.27 18.49 14.05
C VAL A 124 9.79 17.28 13.27
N ALA A 125 10.73 16.53 13.85
CA ALA A 125 11.29 15.31 13.26
C ALA A 125 10.54 14.03 13.68
N GLU A 126 9.60 14.14 14.61
CA GLU A 126 8.82 13.03 15.15
C GLU A 126 7.46 12.90 14.43
N GLU A 127 6.91 11.69 14.43
CA GLU A 127 5.53 11.46 13.99
C GLU A 127 4.55 12.09 15.00
N LYS A 128 3.57 12.84 14.49
CA LYS A 128 2.48 13.41 15.29
C LYS A 128 1.14 13.03 14.70
N THR A 129 0.27 12.51 15.54
CA THR A 129 -1.12 12.21 15.16
C THR A 129 -2.05 13.25 15.77
N PHE A 130 -2.88 13.85 14.91
CA PHE A 130 -3.95 14.75 15.26
C PHE A 130 -5.29 14.12 14.88
N THR A 131 -6.34 14.54 15.57
CA THR A 131 -7.70 14.11 15.27
C THR A 131 -8.53 15.29 14.81
N LEU A 132 -9.05 15.23 13.58
CA LEU A 132 -10.05 16.17 13.10
C LEU A 132 -11.40 15.81 13.70
N CYS A 133 -11.97 16.77 14.40
CA CYS A 133 -13.25 16.67 15.07
C CYS A 133 -14.21 17.70 14.53
N GLY A 134 -15.49 17.38 14.70
CA GLY A 134 -16.55 18.35 14.51
C GLY A 134 -17.77 17.97 15.32
N ALA A 135 -18.63 18.95 15.57
CA ALA A 135 -19.91 18.73 16.20
C ALA A 135 -20.97 19.69 15.65
N THR A 136 -22.20 19.24 15.71
CA THR A 136 -23.40 19.98 15.34
C THR A 136 -24.49 19.64 16.34
N LYS A 137 -25.64 20.32 16.25
CA LYS A 137 -26.85 19.88 16.91
C LYS A 137 -27.81 19.23 15.92
N GLN A 138 -28.55 18.25 16.40
CA GLN A 138 -29.63 17.57 15.69
C GLN A 138 -30.97 18.05 16.25
N GLY A 139 -31.92 18.27 15.35
CA GLY A 139 -33.32 18.55 15.72
C GLY A 139 -34.03 17.27 16.15
N ASP A 140 -34.80 17.33 17.23
CA ASP A 140 -35.72 16.24 17.57
C ASP A 140 -37.02 16.29 16.73
N TRP A 141 -37.94 15.36 16.98
CA TRP A 141 -39.23 15.30 16.29
C TRP A 141 -40.13 16.54 16.53
N THR A 142 -39.81 17.35 17.54
CA THR A 142 -40.47 18.64 17.82
C THR A 142 -39.73 19.83 17.22
N ASN A 143 -38.69 19.60 16.39
CA ASN A 143 -37.78 20.58 15.81
C ASN A 143 -36.98 21.39 16.86
N ILE A 144 -36.80 20.86 18.06
CA ILE A 144 -35.98 21.50 19.09
C ILE A 144 -34.51 21.12 18.86
N CYS A 145 -33.64 22.13 18.81
CA CYS A 145 -32.23 22.00 18.45
C CYS A 145 -31.31 21.86 19.67
N ASN A 146 -31.42 20.74 20.42
CA ASN A 146 -30.75 20.59 21.71
C ASN A 146 -29.77 19.41 21.80
N THR A 147 -29.85 18.43 20.91
CA THR A 147 -29.01 17.23 20.99
C THR A 147 -27.70 17.46 20.25
N ALA A 148 -26.59 17.59 20.99
CA ALA A 148 -25.27 17.68 20.41
C ALA A 148 -24.83 16.32 19.84
N VAL A 149 -24.26 16.37 18.65
CA VAL A 149 -23.78 15.21 17.90
C VAL A 149 -22.36 15.49 17.45
N SER A 150 -21.44 14.59 17.80
CA SER A 150 -20.07 14.62 17.30
C SER A 150 -19.95 13.87 15.97
N ALA A 151 -19.13 14.41 15.08
CA ALA A 151 -18.69 13.73 13.87
C ALA A 151 -17.75 12.57 14.21
N THR A 152 -17.64 11.61 13.30
CA THR A 152 -16.59 10.60 13.38
C THR A 152 -15.23 11.24 13.19
N SER A 153 -14.32 10.91 14.11
CA SER A 153 -12.94 11.36 14.07
C SER A 153 -12.26 10.90 12.78
N ALA A 154 -11.62 11.85 12.10
CA ALA A 154 -10.68 11.55 11.02
C ALA A 154 -9.26 11.81 11.50
N LYS A 155 -8.31 10.98 11.06
CA LYS A 155 -6.93 11.03 11.56
C LYS A 155 -6.05 11.82 10.61
N ILE A 156 -5.20 12.67 11.18
CA ILE A 156 -4.20 13.44 10.45
C ILE A 156 -2.85 13.08 11.06
N ILE A 157 -1.99 12.45 10.28
CA ILE A 157 -0.67 11.99 10.70
C ILE A 157 0.37 12.82 9.98
N TYR A 158 1.10 13.62 10.74
CA TYR A 158 2.32 14.26 10.28
C TYR A 158 3.47 13.30 10.55
N ASP A 159 4.24 12.98 9.51
CA ASP A 159 5.43 12.15 9.63
C ASP A 159 6.66 12.98 9.28
N GLY A 160 7.39 13.38 10.32
CA GLY A 160 8.65 14.12 10.16
C GLY A 160 9.87 13.23 10.10
N LYS A 161 9.72 11.91 10.27
CA LYS A 161 10.83 10.99 10.45
C LYS A 161 11.15 10.31 9.12
N PRO A 162 12.38 10.46 8.59
CA PRO A 162 12.80 9.68 7.43
C PRO A 162 12.75 8.18 7.69
N PRO A 163 12.44 7.38 6.65
CA PRO A 163 12.54 5.93 6.73
C PRO A 163 13.99 5.49 6.99
N ALA A 164 14.15 4.31 7.58
CA ALA A 164 15.48 3.76 7.86
C ALA A 164 16.27 3.53 6.55
N THR A 165 17.60 3.63 6.64
CA THR A 165 18.49 3.36 5.50
C THR A 165 18.28 1.93 4.98
N PRO A 166 18.03 1.75 3.67
CA PRO A 166 17.85 0.42 3.09
C PRO A 166 19.20 -0.31 2.98
N SER A 167 19.17 -1.63 2.85
CA SER A 167 20.36 -2.41 2.48
C SER A 167 20.26 -2.91 1.03
N VAL A 168 21.39 -2.87 0.33
CA VAL A 168 21.48 -3.22 -1.09
C VAL A 168 22.42 -4.40 -1.27
N SER A 169 22.07 -5.28 -2.20
CA SER A 169 22.97 -6.31 -2.72
C SER A 169 22.86 -6.32 -4.24
N ALA A 170 23.98 -6.51 -4.91
CA ALA A 170 24.03 -6.55 -6.37
C ALA A 170 24.69 -7.86 -6.81
N SER A 171 24.16 -8.46 -7.86
CA SER A 171 24.70 -9.66 -8.50
C SER A 171 25.06 -9.38 -9.96
N SER A 172 26.23 -9.86 -10.36
CA SER A 172 26.69 -9.88 -11.76
C SER A 172 26.16 -11.12 -12.50
N GLY A 173 26.55 -11.29 -13.77
CA GLY A 173 26.12 -12.43 -14.60
C GLY A 173 25.04 -12.09 -15.63
N PHE A 174 24.74 -10.81 -15.83
CA PHE A 174 23.84 -10.34 -16.88
C PHE A 174 24.63 -9.51 -17.91
N ASP A 175 24.38 -9.76 -19.19
CA ASP A 175 25.00 -9.03 -20.29
C ASP A 175 24.52 -7.57 -20.28
N ARG A 176 25.45 -6.63 -20.07
CA ARG A 176 25.18 -5.18 -20.01
C ARG A 176 24.14 -4.77 -18.95
N ALA A 177 23.99 -5.59 -17.91
CA ALA A 177 23.05 -5.34 -16.84
C ALA A 177 23.55 -5.83 -15.48
N ALA A 178 22.95 -5.31 -14.42
CA ALA A 178 23.16 -5.76 -13.06
C ALA A 178 21.81 -6.03 -12.40
N SER A 179 21.70 -7.13 -11.66
CA SER A 179 20.52 -7.42 -10.84
C SER A 179 20.76 -6.91 -9.42
N VAL A 180 19.93 -5.98 -8.99
CA VAL A 180 20.04 -5.29 -7.70
C VAL A 180 18.85 -5.68 -6.84
N THR A 181 19.12 -6.24 -5.66
CA THR A 181 18.09 -6.54 -4.66
C THR A 181 18.22 -5.54 -3.54
N VAL A 182 17.12 -4.82 -3.26
CA VAL A 182 17.06 -3.86 -2.16
C VAL A 182 16.11 -4.35 -1.09
N ASN A 183 16.62 -4.41 0.14
CA ASN A 183 15.82 -4.68 1.32
C ASN A 183 15.42 -3.35 1.96
N ALA A 184 14.21 -2.91 1.63
CA ALA A 184 13.63 -1.67 2.15
C ALA A 184 12.99 -1.90 3.53
N PRO A 185 12.99 -0.88 4.41
CA PRO A 185 12.25 -0.94 5.67
C PRO A 185 10.73 -0.96 5.42
N SER A 186 9.95 -1.35 6.43
CA SER A 186 8.50 -1.56 6.31
C SER A 186 7.69 -0.27 6.10
N ASP A 187 8.25 0.88 6.42
CA ASP A 187 7.65 2.21 6.26
C ASP A 187 7.88 2.82 4.86
N ALA A 188 8.74 2.22 4.04
CA ALA A 188 9.00 2.66 2.67
C ALA A 188 7.92 2.18 1.69
N ILE A 189 7.55 3.04 0.74
CA ILE A 189 6.61 2.71 -0.36
C ILE A 189 7.29 2.64 -1.72
N SER A 190 8.37 3.41 -1.90
CA SER A 190 9.10 3.53 -3.16
C SER A 190 10.58 3.80 -2.89
N GLY A 191 11.41 3.73 -3.92
CA GLY A 191 12.83 4.04 -3.82
C GLY A 191 13.47 4.23 -5.18
N MET A 192 14.75 4.57 -5.16
CA MET A 192 15.55 4.73 -6.37
C MET A 192 16.89 4.04 -6.19
N VAL A 193 17.24 3.17 -7.14
CA VAL A 193 18.59 2.61 -7.26
C VAL A 193 19.40 3.59 -8.11
N ARG A 194 20.58 3.98 -7.63
CA ARG A 194 21.53 4.79 -8.39
C ARG A 194 22.79 4.00 -8.67
N VAL A 195 23.30 4.14 -9.87
CA VAL A 195 24.53 3.51 -10.34
C VAL A 195 25.54 4.58 -10.70
N PHE A 196 26.74 4.43 -10.14
CA PHE A 196 27.84 5.36 -10.28
C PHE A 196 29.02 4.70 -10.99
N LEU A 197 29.71 5.50 -11.78
CA LEU A 197 31.04 5.20 -12.30
C LEU A 197 32.02 6.20 -11.68
N GLY A 198 32.69 5.81 -10.61
CA GLY A 198 33.47 6.73 -9.78
C GLY A 198 32.55 7.70 -9.02
N ALA A 199 32.62 9.00 -9.34
CA ALA A 199 31.80 10.03 -8.71
C ALA A 199 30.51 10.36 -9.48
N ASP A 200 30.43 9.96 -10.75
CA ASP A 200 29.35 10.36 -11.65
C ASP A 200 28.21 9.34 -11.62
N GLU A 201 26.99 9.82 -11.40
CA GLU A 201 25.77 9.01 -11.54
C GLU A 201 25.50 8.76 -13.04
N VAL A 202 25.57 7.50 -13.46
CA VAL A 202 25.38 7.11 -14.86
C VAL A 202 23.97 6.61 -15.14
N ARG A 203 23.29 6.08 -14.10
CA ARG A 203 21.92 5.56 -14.17
C ARG A 203 21.18 5.70 -12.85
N GLY A 204 19.87 5.96 -12.95
CA GLY A 204 18.91 5.88 -11.85
C GLY A 204 17.68 5.07 -12.28
N VAL A 205 17.20 4.19 -11.40
CA VAL A 205 16.00 3.36 -11.65
C VAL A 205 15.06 3.48 -10.45
N GLU A 206 13.87 4.03 -10.70
CA GLU A 206 12.80 4.06 -9.71
C GLU A 206 12.20 2.66 -9.51
N TRP A 207 11.88 2.32 -8.26
CA TRP A 207 11.21 1.07 -7.93
C TRP A 207 10.13 1.27 -6.85
N SER A 208 9.18 0.34 -6.81
CA SER A 208 8.16 0.26 -5.75
C SER A 208 8.45 -0.90 -4.81
N VAL A 209 8.41 -0.66 -3.50
CA VAL A 209 8.73 -1.68 -2.48
C VAL A 209 7.84 -2.91 -2.65
N GLY A 210 8.39 -4.10 -2.39
CA GLY A 210 7.71 -5.39 -2.57
C GLY A 210 7.82 -5.98 -3.98
N LYS A 211 8.43 -5.27 -4.93
CA LYS A 211 8.91 -5.87 -6.18
C LYS A 211 10.23 -6.62 -5.92
N GLY A 212 10.46 -7.72 -6.64
CA GLY A 212 11.66 -8.54 -6.51
C GLY A 212 12.94 -7.82 -6.98
N ALA A 213 13.94 -8.60 -7.41
CA ALA A 213 15.18 -8.02 -7.93
C ALA A 213 14.93 -7.04 -9.09
N ILE A 214 15.67 -5.94 -9.08
CA ILE A 214 15.60 -4.84 -10.04
C ILE A 214 16.72 -5.05 -11.05
N LEU A 215 16.37 -5.12 -12.33
CA LEU A 215 17.37 -5.22 -13.40
C LEU A 215 17.76 -3.81 -13.87
N VAL A 216 19.03 -3.45 -13.68
CA VAL A 216 19.59 -2.19 -14.18
C VAL A 216 20.33 -2.47 -15.48
N GLU A 217 19.76 -2.02 -16.60
CA GLU A 217 20.29 -2.25 -17.95
C GLU A 217 21.12 -1.07 -18.48
N GLY A 218 21.76 -1.28 -19.63
CA GLY A 218 22.51 -0.23 -20.33
C GLY A 218 23.88 0.04 -19.72
N LEU A 219 24.42 -0.92 -18.99
CA LEU A 219 25.78 -0.90 -18.46
C LEU A 219 26.77 -1.46 -19.49
N GLU A 220 28.05 -1.16 -19.30
CA GLU A 220 29.14 -1.79 -20.07
C GLU A 220 29.68 -3.01 -19.33
N ASN A 221 29.95 -4.09 -20.07
CA ASN A 221 30.56 -5.28 -19.49
C ASN A 221 32.01 -5.02 -19.09
N ASP A 222 32.47 -5.73 -18.07
CA ASP A 222 33.84 -5.68 -17.54
C ASP A 222 34.23 -4.31 -16.97
N VAL A 223 33.25 -3.42 -16.76
CA VAL A 223 33.39 -2.14 -16.04
C VAL A 223 32.78 -2.28 -14.65
N THR A 224 33.51 -1.89 -13.62
CA THR A 224 33.02 -1.91 -12.23
C THR A 224 32.25 -0.64 -11.92
N TYR A 225 31.01 -0.81 -11.49
CA TYR A 225 30.13 0.25 -11.05
C TYR A 225 29.91 0.18 -9.54
N GLU A 226 29.56 1.29 -8.93
CA GLU A 226 29.08 1.36 -7.55
C GLU A 226 27.57 1.59 -7.55
N VAL A 227 26.83 0.84 -6.75
CA VAL A 227 25.38 0.93 -6.65
C VAL A 227 25.00 1.32 -5.23
N ASP A 228 24.17 2.35 -5.09
CA ASP A 228 23.47 2.63 -3.84
C ASP A 228 21.97 2.75 -4.09
N ALA A 229 21.22 2.83 -3.00
CA ALA A 229 19.81 3.11 -3.06
C ALA A 229 19.32 3.93 -1.88
N PHE A 230 18.26 4.69 -2.09
CA PHE A 230 17.47 5.30 -1.02
C PHE A 230 16.00 4.98 -1.21
N VAL A 231 15.23 5.13 -0.15
CA VAL A 231 13.78 4.89 -0.14
C VAL A 231 13.01 6.12 0.28
N VAL A 232 11.73 6.15 -0.09
CA VAL A 232 10.77 7.21 0.24
C VAL A 232 9.54 6.57 0.88
N ASP A 233 9.08 7.15 1.99
CA ASP A 233 7.89 6.73 2.72
C ASP A 233 6.59 7.31 2.13
N GLU A 234 5.43 6.96 2.71
CA GLU A 234 4.13 7.49 2.28
C GLU A 234 3.99 9.02 2.50
N ALA A 235 4.77 9.58 3.41
CA ALA A 235 4.79 11.00 3.73
C ALA A 235 5.73 11.81 2.82
N GLY A 236 6.49 11.14 1.95
CA GLY A 236 7.46 11.76 1.05
C GLY A 236 8.82 12.05 1.69
N ASN A 237 9.12 11.51 2.88
CA ASN A 237 10.45 11.64 3.48
C ASN A 237 11.41 10.65 2.83
N GLN A 238 12.63 11.11 2.55
CA GLN A 238 13.68 10.32 1.91
C GLN A 238 14.67 9.79 2.95
N SER A 239 15.02 8.50 2.89
CA SER A 239 16.06 7.92 3.72
C SER A 239 17.46 8.42 3.36
N GLU A 240 18.41 8.24 4.26
CA GLU A 240 19.82 8.24 3.88
C GLU A 240 20.11 7.15 2.83
N PRO A 241 21.04 7.37 1.88
CA PRO A 241 21.47 6.34 0.94
C PRO A 241 22.12 5.14 1.63
N SER A 242 21.95 3.96 1.05
CA SER A 242 22.63 2.75 1.48
C SER A 242 24.15 2.86 1.33
N ALA A 243 24.87 1.95 1.97
CA ALA A 243 26.27 1.71 1.61
C ALA A 243 26.37 1.34 0.12
N ARG A 244 27.42 1.81 -0.54
CA ARG A 244 27.71 1.48 -1.94
C ARG A 244 28.19 0.04 -2.07
N VAL A 245 27.66 -0.67 -3.05
CA VAL A 245 28.04 -2.04 -3.40
C VAL A 245 28.61 -2.06 -4.82
N GLN A 246 29.74 -2.73 -5.00
CA GLN A 246 30.34 -2.86 -6.32
C GLN A 246 29.68 -3.96 -7.14
N VAL A 247 29.49 -3.71 -8.43
CA VAL A 247 29.03 -4.71 -9.40
C VAL A 247 29.76 -4.55 -10.73
N THR A 248 30.18 -5.67 -11.31
CA THR A 248 30.82 -5.71 -12.62
C THR A 248 29.96 -6.58 -13.52
N PRO A 249 29.18 -6.00 -14.45
CA PRO A 249 28.44 -6.77 -15.44
C PRO A 249 29.39 -7.64 -16.24
N THR A 250 29.02 -8.90 -16.45
CA THR A 250 29.82 -9.85 -17.20
C THR A 250 29.00 -10.38 -18.35
N LYS A 251 29.63 -10.49 -19.51
CA LYS A 251 28.97 -11.02 -20.69
C LYS A 251 28.53 -12.46 -20.43
N THR A 252 27.23 -12.70 -20.37
CA THR A 252 26.67 -14.05 -20.30
C THR A 252 26.58 -14.61 -21.70
N TYR A 253 27.30 -15.70 -21.96
CA TYR A 253 27.13 -16.44 -23.21
C TYR A 253 25.87 -17.29 -23.09
N GLY A 254 24.87 -17.00 -23.93
CA GLY A 254 23.74 -17.90 -24.09
C GLY A 254 24.20 -19.28 -24.56
N PHE A 255 23.39 -20.31 -24.33
CA PHE A 255 23.70 -21.68 -24.75
C PHE A 255 24.14 -21.76 -26.22
N MET A 256 23.45 -21.05 -27.11
CA MET A 256 23.76 -21.04 -28.55
C MET A 256 25.11 -20.38 -28.87
N ASP A 257 25.48 -19.32 -28.15
CA ASP A 257 26.79 -18.67 -28.29
C ASP A 257 27.92 -19.60 -27.85
N HIS A 258 27.72 -20.30 -26.72
CA HIS A 258 28.69 -21.27 -26.23
C HIS A 258 28.80 -22.49 -27.17
N TYR A 259 27.66 -22.98 -27.67
CA TYR A 259 27.59 -24.10 -28.61
C TYR A 259 28.28 -23.77 -29.94
N GLY A 260 27.97 -22.62 -30.55
CA GLY A 260 28.59 -22.18 -31.80
C GLY A 260 30.10 -21.97 -31.66
N ARG A 261 30.56 -21.38 -30.55
CA ARG A 261 32.00 -21.26 -30.25
C ARG A 261 32.71 -22.59 -30.05
N SER A 262 31.98 -23.62 -29.61
CA SER A 262 32.51 -24.97 -29.43
C SER A 262 32.50 -25.80 -30.73
N GLY A 263 32.27 -25.17 -31.89
CA GLY A 263 32.22 -25.85 -33.19
C GLY A 263 30.88 -26.52 -33.50
N GLY A 264 29.84 -26.21 -32.72
CA GLY A 264 28.48 -26.67 -32.98
C GLY A 264 27.93 -26.09 -34.29
N GLN A 265 27.54 -26.97 -35.21
CA GLN A 265 26.99 -26.60 -36.54
C GLN A 265 25.46 -26.76 -36.60
N GLU A 266 24.84 -27.36 -35.58
CA GLU A 266 23.40 -27.55 -35.51
C GLU A 266 22.74 -26.18 -35.26
N MET A 267 22.38 -25.46 -36.32
CA MET A 267 21.40 -24.38 -36.21
C MET A 267 20.08 -25.04 -35.87
N GLY A 268 19.69 -24.99 -34.59
CA GLY A 268 18.47 -25.57 -34.05
C GLY A 268 17.24 -25.14 -34.85
N GLY A 269 16.96 -25.87 -35.92
CA GLY A 269 15.74 -25.84 -36.67
C GLY A 269 15.02 -27.12 -36.35
N CYS A 270 13.78 -27.03 -35.88
CA CYS A 270 12.76 -27.98 -36.30
C CYS A 270 12.56 -27.78 -37.83
N GLY A 271 13.61 -28.09 -38.60
CA GLY A 271 13.67 -28.01 -40.04
C GLY A 271 12.75 -29.07 -40.61
N ALA A 272 11.48 -28.69 -40.76
CA ALA A 272 10.64 -29.16 -41.83
C ALA A 272 11.25 -28.75 -43.17
N ALA A 273 12.36 -29.39 -43.58
CA ALA A 273 12.90 -29.29 -44.92
C ALA A 273 13.85 -30.46 -45.19
N GLY A 274 13.29 -31.55 -45.72
CA GLY A 274 14.08 -32.53 -46.49
C GLY A 274 13.99 -33.98 -46.02
N GLY A 275 12.82 -34.60 -46.05
CA GLY A 275 12.74 -36.07 -45.91
C GLY A 275 11.35 -36.68 -45.70
N GLY A 276 10.49 -36.66 -46.73
CA GLY A 276 9.47 -37.69 -46.90
C GLY A 276 8.13 -37.50 -46.19
N VAL A 277 7.07 -37.67 -46.98
CA VAL A 277 5.63 -37.53 -46.67
C VAL A 277 5.09 -38.59 -45.68
N ALA A 278 5.90 -39.14 -44.78
CA ALA A 278 5.53 -40.34 -43.99
C ALA A 278 5.48 -40.15 -42.45
N GLY A 279 5.98 -39.04 -41.89
CA GLY A 279 6.06 -38.85 -40.44
C GLY A 279 4.82 -38.23 -39.76
N GLY A 280 3.92 -37.61 -40.52
CA GLY A 280 2.76 -36.87 -39.99
C GLY A 280 1.64 -37.74 -39.42
N ALA A 281 1.63 -39.04 -39.69
CA ALA A 281 0.55 -39.92 -39.24
C ALA A 281 0.70 -40.39 -37.78
N VAL A 282 1.92 -40.42 -37.23
CA VAL A 282 2.15 -41.01 -35.90
C VAL A 282 1.72 -40.07 -34.76
N LEU A 283 1.88 -38.75 -34.93
CA LEU A 283 1.45 -37.78 -33.91
C LEU A 283 -0.06 -37.51 -33.94
N ALA A 284 -0.73 -37.68 -35.07
CA ALA A 284 -2.19 -37.62 -35.14
C ALA A 284 -2.86 -38.81 -34.41
N VAL A 285 -2.27 -40.01 -34.45
CA VAL A 285 -2.81 -41.21 -33.80
C VAL A 285 -2.66 -41.15 -32.27
N LEU A 286 -1.58 -40.57 -31.73
CA LEU A 286 -1.41 -40.38 -30.29
C LEU A 286 -2.38 -39.33 -29.71
N GLY A 287 -2.68 -38.27 -30.47
CA GLY A 287 -3.70 -37.28 -30.09
C GLY A 287 -5.11 -37.87 -29.99
N PHE A 288 -5.47 -38.77 -30.92
CA PHE A 288 -6.78 -39.42 -30.91
C PHE A 288 -6.95 -40.43 -29.74
N TRP A 289 -5.87 -41.12 -29.35
CA TRP A 289 -5.93 -42.08 -28.23
C TRP A 289 -6.11 -41.39 -26.87
N LEU A 290 -5.43 -40.26 -26.62
CA LEU A 290 -5.53 -39.55 -25.34
C LEU A 290 -6.89 -38.84 -25.15
N PHE A 291 -7.52 -38.34 -26.22
CA PHE A 291 -8.86 -37.77 -26.12
C PHE A 291 -9.97 -38.82 -25.91
N SER A 292 -9.78 -40.05 -26.41
CA SER A 292 -10.77 -41.14 -26.24
C SER A 292 -10.90 -41.63 -24.78
N ARG A 293 -9.90 -41.41 -23.92
CA ARG A 293 -9.93 -41.83 -22.51
C ARG A 293 -10.55 -40.79 -21.56
N ARG A 294 -10.70 -39.53 -21.96
CA ARG A 294 -11.17 -38.46 -21.05
C ARG A 294 -12.69 -38.35 -20.92
N ASN A 295 -13.47 -39.06 -21.74
CA ASN A 295 -14.94 -39.00 -21.72
C ASN A 295 -15.64 -40.14 -20.95
N ARG A 296 -14.97 -40.85 -20.04
CA ARG A 296 -15.60 -41.96 -19.28
C ARG A 296 -15.80 -41.75 -17.78
N SER A 297 -15.61 -40.55 -17.23
CA SER A 297 -15.73 -40.34 -15.77
C SER A 297 -16.78 -39.31 -15.32
N TRP A 298 -17.72 -38.89 -16.19
CA TRP A 298 -18.84 -38.04 -15.79
C TRP A 298 -20.16 -38.80 -15.92
N LEU A 299 -20.40 -39.74 -15.01
CA LEU A 299 -21.75 -40.29 -14.81
C LEU A 299 -22.08 -40.74 -13.38
N GLU A 300 -21.27 -40.41 -12.36
CA GLU A 300 -21.70 -40.58 -10.97
C GLU A 300 -21.14 -39.46 -10.08
N GLN A 301 -22.05 -38.56 -9.68
CA GLN A 301 -22.19 -37.84 -8.39
C GLN A 301 -22.82 -36.46 -8.60
#